data_AF-A0A414BJB8-F1
#
_entry.id   AF-A0A414BJB8-F1
#
_cell.length_a   1.000
_cell.length_b   1.000
_cell.length_c   1.000
_cell.angle_alpha   90.00
_cell.angle_beta   90.00
_cell.angle_gamma   90.00
#
_symmetry.space_group_name_H-M   'P 1'
#
loop_
_entity.id
_entity.type
_entity.pdbx_description
1 polymer ?
#
loop_
_entity_poly.entity_id
_entity_poly.type
_entity_poly.pdbx_seq_one_letter_code
_entity_poly.pdbx_strand_id
1 'polypeptide(L)'
;MCKYEEIEGWRLSNGKTIREINNAVHDEVERIYLEAWAKGFSVPYFEGKKVFLANPDGSDDEVTFDVNTRKYTVIQQVAAPGKGKMSYLLHA
;
A
#
# COMPACT_ATOMS: atom_id res chain seq x y z
N MET A 1 -20.97 -16.41 13.63
CA MET A 1 -20.09 -15.50 12.87
C MET A 1 -19.43 -16.34 11.79
N CYS A 2 -19.62 -16.03 10.51
CA CYS A 2 -18.91 -16.74 9.44
C CYS A 2 -17.41 -16.50 9.55
N LYS A 3 -16.62 -17.50 9.17
CA LYS A 3 -15.17 -17.34 9.06
C LYS A 3 -14.84 -16.58 7.78
N TYR A 4 -13.72 -15.85 7.78
CA TYR A 4 -13.32 -15.06 6.62
C TYR A 4 -13.08 -15.96 5.39
N GLU A 5 -12.50 -17.13 5.59
CA GLU A 5 -12.22 -18.12 4.54
C GLU A 5 -13.50 -18.64 3.88
N GLU A 6 -14.62 -18.69 4.63
CA GLU A 6 -15.93 -19.06 4.09
C GLU A 6 -16.50 -17.93 3.23
N ILE A 7 -16.28 -16.67 3.64
CA ILE A 7 -16.71 -15.48 2.90
C ILE A 7 -15.91 -15.33 1.60
N GLU A 8 -14.62 -15.62 1.61
CA GLU A 8 -13.77 -15.56 0.42
C GLU A 8 -14.29 -16.42 -0.75
N GLY A 9 -14.96 -17.53 -0.45
CA GLY A 9 -15.57 -18.40 -1.44
C GLY A 9 -16.88 -17.88 -2.04
N TRP A 10 -17.48 -16.81 -1.49
CA TRP A 10 -18.74 -16.28 -1.98
C TRP A 10 -18.59 -15.67 -3.36
N ARG A 11 -19.50 -16.03 -4.26
CA ARG A 11 -19.52 -15.54 -5.64
C ARG A 11 -20.40 -14.30 -5.74
N LEU A 12 -19.86 -13.23 -6.32
CA LEU A 12 -20.55 -11.97 -6.58
C LEU A 12 -21.32 -12.02 -7.91
N SER A 13 -22.15 -11.02 -8.17
CA SER A 13 -22.96 -10.93 -9.40
C SER A 13 -22.14 -10.87 -10.69
N ASN A 14 -20.87 -10.48 -10.61
CA ASN A 14 -19.92 -10.50 -11.73
C ASN A 14 -19.32 -11.90 -12.00
N GLY A 15 -19.76 -12.94 -11.29
CA GLY A 15 -19.31 -14.32 -11.46
C GLY A 15 -17.97 -14.66 -10.77
N LYS A 16 -17.28 -13.67 -10.19
CA LYS A 16 -16.03 -13.85 -9.44
C LYS A 16 -16.30 -14.09 -7.96
N THR A 17 -15.42 -14.83 -7.32
CA THR A 17 -15.36 -15.00 -5.87
C THR A 17 -14.76 -13.76 -5.20
N ILE A 18 -15.05 -13.57 -3.92
CA ILE A 18 -14.42 -12.51 -3.11
C ILE A 18 -12.90 -12.66 -3.12
N ARG A 19 -12.37 -13.89 -3.06
CA ARG A 19 -10.93 -14.16 -3.19
C ARG A 19 -10.35 -13.67 -4.51
N GLU A 20 -10.97 -13.99 -5.64
CA GLU A 20 -10.50 -13.55 -6.97
C GLU A 20 -10.50 -12.03 -7.10
N ILE A 21 -11.50 -11.36 -6.50
CA ILE A 21 -11.52 -9.89 -6.47
C ILE A 21 -10.40 -9.34 -5.58
N ASN A 22 -10.20 -9.90 -4.39
CA ASN A 22 -9.14 -9.44 -3.48
C ASN A 22 -7.76 -9.61 -4.11
N ASN A 23 -7.50 -10.74 -4.77
CA ASN A 23 -6.25 -10.98 -5.48
C ASN A 23 -6.06 -9.97 -6.63
N ALA A 24 -7.09 -9.74 -7.45
CA ALA A 24 -7.00 -8.77 -8.54
C ALA A 24 -6.78 -7.33 -8.04
N VAL A 25 -7.39 -6.97 -6.91
CA VAL A 25 -7.15 -5.67 -6.27
C VAL A 25 -5.73 -5.60 -5.70
N HIS A 26 -5.24 -6.68 -5.10
CA HIS A 26 -3.88 -6.76 -4.58
C HIS A 26 -2.86 -6.54 -5.71
N ASP A 27 -2.97 -7.28 -6.82
CA ASP A 27 -2.10 -7.15 -7.99
C ASP A 27 -2.11 -5.71 -8.55
N GLU A 28 -3.28 -5.09 -8.63
CA GLU A 28 -3.42 -3.72 -9.13
C GLU A 28 -2.79 -2.69 -8.18
N VAL A 29 -2.93 -2.88 -6.86
CA VAL A 29 -2.26 -2.03 -5.87
C VAL A 29 -0.75 -2.15 -6.00
N GLU A 30 -0.19 -3.37 -6.06
CA GLU A 30 1.24 -3.58 -6.25
C GLU A 30 1.76 -2.91 -7.53
N ARG A 31 1.02 -3.05 -8.63
CA ARG A 31 1.33 -2.38 -9.90
C ARG A 31 1.41 -0.87 -9.76
N ILE A 32 0.48 -0.25 -9.02
CA ILE A 32 0.47 1.20 -8.77
C ILE A 32 1.71 1.64 -7.99
N TYR A 33 2.12 0.88 -6.97
CA TYR A 33 3.36 1.17 -6.22
C TYR A 33 4.58 1.12 -7.13
N LEU A 34 4.74 0.03 -7.90
CA LEU A 34 5.85 -0.13 -8.83
C LEU A 34 5.89 0.98 -9.89
N GLU A 35 4.74 1.36 -10.46
CA GLU A 35 4.66 2.43 -11.45
C GLU A 35 5.01 3.81 -10.85
N ALA A 36 4.58 4.09 -9.63
CA ALA A 36 4.92 5.32 -8.92
C ALA A 36 6.42 5.38 -8.58
N TRP A 37 6.98 4.29 -8.08
CA TRP A 37 8.40 4.17 -7.74
C TRP A 37 9.32 4.29 -8.96
N ALA A 38 8.93 3.70 -10.11
CA ALA A 38 9.65 3.86 -11.36
C ALA A 38 9.72 5.34 -11.83
N LYS A 39 8.77 6.17 -11.40
CA LYS A 39 8.74 7.63 -11.65
C LYS A 39 9.37 8.44 -10.52
N GLY A 40 9.89 7.80 -9.48
CA GLY A 40 10.50 8.45 -8.32
C GLY A 40 9.52 9.03 -7.30
N PHE A 41 8.24 8.65 -7.35
CA PHE A 41 7.24 9.11 -6.40
C PHE A 41 7.11 8.18 -5.20
N SER A 42 7.15 8.72 -3.99
CA SER A 42 6.74 7.99 -2.79
C SER A 42 5.22 7.86 -2.73
N VAL A 43 4.74 6.70 -2.28
CA VAL A 43 3.30 6.40 -2.20
C VAL A 43 2.82 6.51 -0.76
N PRO A 44 1.78 7.30 -0.46
CA PRO A 44 1.28 7.42 0.89
C PRO A 44 0.47 6.21 1.33
N TYR A 45 0.65 5.77 2.58
CA TYR A 45 -0.23 4.82 3.24
C TYR A 45 -0.55 5.25 4.68
N PHE A 46 -1.65 4.74 5.22
CA PHE A 46 -2.20 5.18 6.50
C PHE A 46 -2.26 4.00 7.47
N GLU A 47 -1.75 4.20 8.68
CA GLU A 47 -1.95 3.26 9.79
C GLU A 47 -2.41 4.02 11.04
N GLY A 48 -3.61 3.66 11.52
CA GLY A 48 -4.26 4.38 12.60
C GLY A 48 -4.47 5.86 12.23
N LYS A 49 -3.81 6.76 12.98
CA LYS A 49 -3.87 8.22 12.75
C LYS A 49 -2.62 8.77 12.08
N LYS A 50 -1.68 7.92 11.68
CA LYS A 50 -0.39 8.30 11.10
C LYS A 50 -0.40 8.14 9.59
N VAL A 51 0.41 8.96 8.93
CA VAL A 51 0.65 8.91 7.50
C VAL A 51 2.10 8.54 7.28
N PHE A 52 2.33 7.66 6.32
CA PHE A 52 3.66 7.22 5.94
C PHE A 52 3.84 7.37 4.44
N LEU A 53 5.08 7.54 4.00
CA LEU A 53 5.48 7.48 2.60
C LEU A 53 6.32 6.23 2.39
N ALA A 54 5.86 5.33 1.52
CA ALA A 54 6.64 4.22 1.03
C ALA A 54 7.50 4.71 -0.14
N ASN A 55 8.82 4.74 0.07
CA ASN A 55 9.76 5.35 -0.85
C ASN A 55 10.25 4.37 -1.92
N PRO A 56 10.72 4.86 -3.09
CA PRO A 56 11.20 4.00 -4.19
C PRO A 56 12.39 3.08 -3.84
N ASP A 57 13.19 3.43 -2.84
CA ASP A 57 14.28 2.58 -2.33
C ASP A 57 13.80 1.54 -1.31
N GLY A 58 12.49 1.45 -1.09
CA GLY A 58 11.86 0.57 -0.12
C GLY A 58 12.10 0.98 1.33
N SER A 59 12.51 2.22 1.61
CA SER A 59 12.42 2.81 2.94
C SER A 59 11.00 3.31 3.21
N ASP A 60 10.67 3.56 4.49
CA ASP A 60 9.42 4.21 4.88
C ASP A 60 9.71 5.43 5.75
N ASP A 61 9.03 6.54 5.47
CA ASP A 61 9.05 7.76 6.29
C ASP A 61 7.70 8.00 6.96
N GLU A 62 7.69 8.33 8.25
CA GLU A 62 6.52 8.90 8.90
C GLU A 62 6.45 10.40 8.60
N VAL A 63 5.28 10.88 8.17
CA VAL A 63 5.09 12.27 7.73
C VAL A 63 3.89 12.92 8.39
N THR A 64 3.95 14.24 8.54
CA THR A 64 2.74 15.06 8.69
C THR A 64 2.25 15.48 7.31
N PHE A 65 0.93 15.50 7.11
CA PHE A 65 0.30 16.00 5.89
C PHE A 65 -0.58 17.20 6.21
N ASP A 66 -0.28 18.34 5.60
CA ASP A 66 -1.14 19.52 5.65
C ASP A 66 -2.08 19.51 4.44
N VAL A 67 -3.37 19.31 4.70
CA VAL A 67 -4.42 19.25 3.68
C VAL A 67 -4.62 20.57 2.93
N ASN A 68 -4.33 21.71 3.57
CA ASN A 68 -4.56 23.02 2.96
C ASN A 68 -3.48 23.33 1.93
N THR A 69 -2.23 22.98 2.24
CA THR A 69 -1.08 23.21 1.35
C THR A 69 -0.74 22.01 0.49
N ARG A 70 -1.31 20.83 0.77
CA ARG A 70 -1.01 19.54 0.14
C ARG A 70 0.47 19.18 0.22
N LYS A 71 1.11 19.54 1.34
CA LYS A 71 2.54 19.29 1.58
C LYS A 71 2.73 18.24 2.65
N TYR A 72 3.79 17.45 2.47
CA TYR A 72 4.29 16.53 3.47
C TYR A 72 5.51 17.13 4.15
N THR A 73 5.63 16.91 5.46
CA THR A 73 6.86 17.14 6.23
C THR A 73 7.29 15.82 6.86
N VAL A 74 8.50 15.37 6.55
CA VAL A 74 9.08 14.16 7.15
C VAL A 74 9.32 14.40 8.63
N ILE A 75 8.78 13.51 9.47
CA ILE A 75 9.02 13.48 10.91
C ILE A 75 10.27 12.64 11.19
N GLN A 76 10.30 11.42 10.66
CA GLN A 76 11.39 10.45 10.84
C GLN A 76 11.34 9.37 9.76
N GLN A 77 12.48 8.77 9.45
CA GLN A 77 12.55 7.51 8.73
C GLN A 77 12.24 6.36 9.71
N VAL A 78 11.21 5.59 9.43
CA VAL A 78 10.77 4.47 10.28
C VAL A 78 11.27 3.12 9.80
N ALA A 79 11.70 3.04 8.53
CA ALA A 79 12.37 1.86 7.98
C ALA A 79 13.50 2.27 7.05
N ALA A 80 14.65 1.60 7.19
CA ALA A 80 15.79 1.78 6.30
C ALA A 80 15.48 1.31 4.87
N PRO A 81 16.30 1.68 3.86
CA PRO A 81 16.15 1.20 2.48
C PRO A 81 16.02 -0.34 2.41
N GLY A 82 15.06 -0.81 1.62
CA GLY A 82 14.72 -2.23 1.49
C GLY A 82 14.05 -2.87 2.72
N LYS A 83 13.73 -2.12 3.78
CA LYS A 83 13.12 -2.63 5.03
C LYS A 83 11.71 -2.12 5.29
N GLY A 84 11.18 -1.26 4.43
CA GLY A 84 9.83 -0.73 4.50
C GLY A 84 8.76 -1.76 4.21
N LYS A 85 7.51 -1.42 4.51
CA LYS A 85 6.36 -2.31 4.46
C LYS A 85 6.12 -2.90 3.07
N MET A 86 6.35 -2.10 2.03
CA MET A 86 6.19 -2.50 0.63
C MET A 86 7.51 -2.94 -0.01
N SER A 87 8.61 -3.05 0.74
CA SER A 87 9.92 -3.35 0.17
C SER A 87 10.01 -4.73 -0.49
N TYR A 88 9.11 -5.66 -0.15
CA TYR A 88 9.01 -6.96 -0.81
C TYR A 88 8.75 -6.84 -2.32
N LEU A 89 8.14 -5.73 -2.78
CA LEU A 89 7.91 -5.45 -4.20
C LEU A 89 9.21 -5.20 -4.99
N LEU A 90 10.31 -4.85 -4.31
CA LEU A 90 11.61 -4.64 -4.97
C LEU A 90 12.28 -5.96 -5.39
N HIS A 91 11.76 -7.09 -4.92
CA HIS A 91 12.30 -8.42 -5.16
C HIS A 91 11.32 -9.34 -5.89
N ALA A 92 10.23 -8.77 -6.41
CA ALA A 92 9.21 -9.47 -7.19
C ALA A 92 9.65 -9.70 -8.65
#